data_AF-A0AB38J677-F1
#
_entry.id   AF-A0AB38J677-F1
#
_cell.length_a   1.000
_cell.length_b   1.000
_cell.length_c   1.000
_cell.angle_alpha   90.00
_cell.angle_beta   90.00
_cell.angle_gamma   90.00
#
_symmetry.space_group_name_H-M   'P 1'
#
loop_
_entity.id
_entity.type
_entity.pdbx_description
1 polymer ?
#
loop_
_entity_poly.entity_id
_entity_poly.type
_entity_poly.pdbx_seq_one_letter_code
_entity_poly.pdbx_strand_id
1 'polypeptide(L)'
;MERARTVASAVAVSAIAVLVSGCGPTEYRGYDSDIDGVLWRQIAAFEDPLSLELYQPLTNEPEPYLTALSGMRWDGEASTAAELDLNAGGVVLHDLSSTPTSANASVFIASGPRSPADDRGPSEVYTCYRIETAFNGDPMPSAGRVLLDSCPEPLVSLLAEDAAFASGEVFDG
;
A
#
# COMPACT_ATOMS: atom_id res chain seq x y z
N MET A 1 -41.32 52.10 -32.73
CA MET A 1 -40.50 51.87 -33.93
C MET A 1 -39.19 51.26 -33.48
N GLU A 2 -39.19 49.96 -33.19
CA GLU A 2 -38.74 48.92 -34.14
C GLU A 2 -37.26 49.09 -34.53
N ARG A 3 -36.40 48.21 -33.99
CA ARG A 3 -35.91 47.05 -34.76
C ARG A 3 -35.07 46.15 -33.87
N ALA A 4 -35.60 44.95 -33.65
CA ALA A 4 -34.82 43.78 -33.32
C ALA A 4 -33.77 43.52 -34.42
N ARG A 5 -32.57 43.12 -34.02
CA ARG A 5 -31.68 42.30 -34.85
C ARG A 5 -30.94 41.30 -33.97
N THR A 6 -31.45 40.08 -34.04
CA THR A 6 -30.84 38.80 -33.65
C THR A 6 -29.57 38.54 -34.46
N VAL A 7 -28.46 38.19 -33.81
CA VAL A 7 -27.34 37.40 -34.36
C VAL A 7 -26.77 36.61 -33.17
N ALA A 8 -27.21 35.38 -32.95
CA ALA A 8 -26.62 34.14 -33.46
C ALA A 8 -25.22 33.83 -32.88
N SER A 9 -25.24 32.92 -31.90
CA SER A 9 -24.24 32.00 -31.36
C SER A 9 -22.80 32.04 -31.88
N ALA A 10 -21.85 32.09 -30.94
CA ALA A 10 -20.59 31.38 -31.05
C ALA A 10 -20.43 30.51 -29.79
N VAL A 11 -20.73 29.22 -29.93
CA VAL A 11 -20.39 28.19 -28.95
C VAL A 11 -18.89 27.96 -29.08
N ALA A 12 -18.10 28.51 -28.16
CA ALA A 12 -16.69 28.13 -28.03
C ALA A 12 -16.62 26.85 -27.20
N VAL A 13 -16.69 25.70 -27.89
CA VAL A 13 -16.29 24.41 -27.33
C VAL A 13 -14.77 24.43 -27.21
N SER A 14 -14.26 24.85 -26.05
CA SER A 14 -12.85 24.62 -25.71
C SER A 14 -12.68 23.19 -25.26
N ALA A 15 -12.59 22.29 -26.24
CA ALA A 15 -12.04 20.96 -26.06
C ALA A 15 -10.53 21.10 -25.83
N ILE A 16 -10.10 20.98 -24.58
CA ILE A 16 -8.71 20.64 -24.26
C ILE A 16 -8.76 19.20 -23.77
N ALA A 17 -8.50 18.28 -24.69
CA ALA A 17 -8.29 16.90 -24.38
C ALA A 17 -6.91 16.49 -24.92
N VAL A 18 -6.19 15.79 -24.04
CA VAL A 18 -5.24 14.69 -24.29
C VAL A 18 -3.74 14.95 -24.06
N LEU A 19 -3.33 14.52 -22.85
CA LEU A 19 -2.25 13.59 -22.44
C LEU A 19 -0.75 13.88 -22.69
N VAL A 20 -0.02 13.99 -21.57
CA VAL A 20 1.30 13.38 -21.31
C VAL A 20 1.28 12.91 -19.83
N SER A 21 0.83 11.69 -19.50
CA SER A 21 1.61 10.45 -19.29
C SER A 21 2.80 10.56 -18.32
N GLY A 22 2.74 9.93 -17.13
CA GLY A 22 3.95 9.36 -16.52
C GLY A 22 4.15 9.27 -15.00
N CYS A 23 3.26 9.71 -14.10
CA CYS A 23 3.52 9.63 -12.64
C CYS A 23 2.29 9.18 -11.84
N GLY A 24 1.76 8.02 -12.17
CA GLY A 24 0.96 7.23 -11.22
C GLY A 24 1.77 5.96 -10.93
N PRO A 25 1.73 5.41 -9.70
CA PRO A 25 2.44 4.17 -9.40
C PRO A 25 2.01 3.12 -10.43
N THR A 26 2.99 2.47 -11.06
CA THR A 26 2.74 1.39 -12.00
C THR A 26 1.93 0.32 -11.25
N GLU A 27 0.64 0.23 -11.56
CA GLU A 27 -0.28 -0.72 -10.92
C GLU A 27 0.04 -2.13 -11.40
N TYR A 28 0.44 -3.00 -10.48
CA TYR A 28 0.63 -4.42 -10.76
C TYR A 28 -0.71 -5.15 -10.90
N ARG A 29 -0.85 -5.95 -11.97
CA ARG A 29 -2.04 -6.75 -12.32
C ARG A 29 -1.70 -8.24 -12.53
N GLY A 30 -0.94 -8.84 -11.62
CA GLY A 30 -0.64 -10.27 -11.67
C GLY A 30 0.48 -10.63 -12.67
N TYR A 31 0.30 -11.77 -13.34
CA TYR A 31 1.27 -12.39 -14.25
C TYR A 31 1.79 -11.45 -15.35
N ASP A 32 1.01 -10.44 -15.74
CA ASP A 32 1.34 -9.50 -16.82
C ASP A 32 2.21 -8.31 -16.37
N SER A 33 2.60 -8.25 -15.11
CA SER A 33 3.31 -7.09 -14.53
C SER A 33 4.77 -7.37 -14.14
N ASP A 34 5.37 -8.40 -14.74
CA ASP A 34 6.81 -8.73 -14.70
C ASP A 34 7.47 -8.89 -13.31
N ILE A 35 6.71 -8.82 -12.21
CA ILE A 35 7.19 -9.27 -10.89
C ILE A 35 7.26 -10.78 -10.93
N ASP A 36 8.48 -11.28 -11.06
CA ASP A 36 8.72 -12.71 -11.04
C ASP A 36 8.65 -13.28 -9.61
N GLY A 37 8.76 -14.61 -9.53
CA GLY A 37 8.66 -15.30 -8.25
C GLY A 37 9.79 -14.98 -7.27
N VAL A 38 10.86 -14.27 -7.62
CA VAL A 38 11.94 -13.95 -6.66
C VAL A 38 11.45 -12.85 -5.71
N LEU A 39 11.06 -11.71 -6.27
CA LEU A 39 10.59 -10.55 -5.51
C LEU A 39 9.27 -10.86 -4.77
N TRP A 40 8.40 -11.67 -5.38
CA TRP A 40 7.21 -12.18 -4.71
C TRP A 40 7.55 -12.96 -3.44
N ARG A 41 8.54 -13.88 -3.50
CA ARG A 41 8.96 -14.67 -2.32
C ARG A 41 9.57 -13.79 -1.24
N GLN A 42 10.23 -12.69 -1.61
CA GLN A 42 10.80 -11.74 -0.65
C GLN A 42 9.71 -10.97 0.09
N ILE A 43 8.65 -10.50 -0.59
CA ILE A 43 7.48 -9.93 0.10
C ILE A 43 6.80 -10.97 0.99
N ALA A 44 6.54 -12.17 0.47
CA ALA A 44 5.87 -13.23 1.23
C ALA A 44 6.65 -13.61 2.50
N ALA A 45 7.99 -13.54 2.48
CA ALA A 45 8.80 -13.78 3.68
C ALA A 45 8.54 -12.79 4.83
N PHE A 46 8.04 -11.60 4.53
CA PHE A 46 7.62 -10.60 5.53
C PHE A 46 6.11 -10.66 5.80
N GLU A 47 5.30 -10.90 4.76
CA GLU A 47 3.85 -10.95 4.87
C GLU A 47 3.34 -12.20 5.57
N ASP A 48 3.94 -13.37 5.35
CA ASP A 48 3.46 -14.64 5.94
C ASP A 48 3.49 -14.61 7.48
N PRO A 49 4.59 -14.19 8.16
CA PRO A 49 4.59 -14.03 9.61
C PRO A 49 3.55 -13.02 10.11
N LEU A 50 3.41 -11.87 9.44
CA LEU A 50 2.41 -10.86 9.79
C LEU A 50 0.99 -11.42 9.65
N SER A 51 0.72 -12.18 8.58
CA SER A 51 -0.57 -12.83 8.35
C SER A 51 -0.91 -13.79 9.49
N LEU A 52 0.06 -14.57 9.97
CA LEU A 52 -0.13 -15.46 11.11
C LEU A 52 -0.50 -14.68 12.38
N GLU A 53 0.17 -13.57 12.66
CA GLU A 53 -0.13 -12.71 13.81
C GLU A 53 -1.53 -12.07 13.71
N LEU A 54 -1.94 -11.68 12.50
CA LEU A 54 -3.24 -11.06 12.24
C LEU A 54 -4.41 -12.04 12.43
N TYR A 55 -4.28 -13.28 11.93
CA TYR A 55 -5.35 -14.27 11.88
C TYR A 55 -5.29 -15.32 13.00
N GLN A 56 -4.17 -15.41 13.72
CA GLN A 56 -3.99 -16.26 14.90
C GLN A 56 -3.38 -15.46 16.07
N PRO A 57 -4.03 -14.35 16.50
CA PRO A 57 -3.47 -13.46 17.50
C PRO A 57 -3.32 -14.12 18.87
N LEU A 58 -2.25 -13.71 19.57
CA LEU A 58 -1.98 -14.12 20.95
C LEU A 58 -2.92 -13.47 21.96
N THR A 59 -3.61 -12.40 21.58
CA THR A 59 -4.48 -11.60 22.45
C THR A 59 -5.78 -11.26 21.74
N ASN A 60 -6.86 -11.17 22.50
CA ASN A 60 -8.20 -10.83 22.01
C ASN A 60 -8.64 -9.45 22.48
N GLU A 61 -7.69 -8.53 22.62
CA GLU A 61 -7.94 -7.15 23.04
C GLU A 61 -7.34 -6.17 22.00
N PRO A 62 -8.06 -5.10 21.59
CA PRO A 62 -7.64 -4.24 20.49
C PRO A 62 -6.23 -3.63 20.59
N GLU A 63 -5.87 -3.04 21.73
CA GLU A 63 -4.57 -2.39 21.90
C GLU A 63 -3.43 -3.41 22.09
N PRO A 64 -3.57 -4.47 22.91
CA PRO A 64 -2.62 -5.57 22.94
C PRO A 64 -2.41 -6.26 21.59
N TYR A 65 -3.47 -6.39 20.78
CA TYR A 65 -3.42 -6.94 19.43
C TYR A 65 -2.47 -6.14 18.54
N LEU A 66 -2.64 -4.81 18.46
CA LEU A 66 -1.75 -3.94 17.68
C LEU A 66 -0.30 -3.94 18.20
N THR A 67 -0.13 -4.00 19.52
CA THR A 67 1.19 -4.02 20.14
C THR A 67 1.96 -5.30 19.81
N ALA A 68 1.25 -6.42 19.65
CA ALA A 68 1.82 -7.72 19.35
C ALA A 68 2.26 -7.89 17.88
N LEU A 69 1.79 -7.04 16.96
CA LEU A 69 2.18 -7.12 15.55
C LEU A 69 3.67 -6.79 15.37
N SER A 70 4.33 -7.63 14.59
CA SER A 70 5.73 -7.47 14.17
C SER A 70 5.85 -6.43 13.06
N GLY A 71 6.89 -5.60 13.15
CA GLY A 71 7.18 -4.57 12.17
C GLY A 71 7.80 -3.33 12.82
N MET A 72 8.41 -2.50 11.98
CA MET A 72 8.82 -1.17 12.38
C MET A 72 7.58 -0.29 12.55
N ARG A 73 7.64 0.65 13.49
CA ARG A 73 6.53 1.57 13.76
C ARG A 73 6.92 2.95 13.23
N TRP A 74 6.04 3.53 12.44
CA TRP A 74 6.20 4.88 11.90
C TRP A 74 5.01 5.75 12.33
N ASP A 75 5.29 6.99 12.69
CA ASP A 75 4.29 7.95 13.19
C ASP A 75 3.54 8.68 12.06
N GLY A 76 3.89 8.42 10.80
CA GLY A 76 3.27 9.05 9.63
C GLY A 76 3.95 10.36 9.21
N GLU A 77 4.96 10.83 9.96
CA GLU A 77 5.64 12.07 9.66
C GLU A 77 6.79 11.87 8.66
N ALA A 78 6.82 12.67 7.60
CA ALA A 78 7.85 12.55 6.56
C ALA A 78 9.28 12.74 7.12
N SER A 79 9.43 13.53 8.19
CA SER A 79 10.74 13.78 8.82
C SER A 79 11.34 12.57 9.53
N THR A 80 10.53 11.61 9.96
CA THR A 80 10.95 10.41 10.71
C THR A 80 11.05 9.18 9.81
N ALA A 81 10.50 9.23 8.58
CA ALA A 81 10.52 8.12 7.64
C ALA A 81 11.95 7.65 7.34
N ALA A 82 12.90 8.58 7.18
CA ALA A 82 14.31 8.26 6.91
C ALA A 82 15.04 7.52 8.05
N GLU A 83 14.44 7.42 9.23
CA GLU A 83 14.96 6.65 10.37
C GLU A 83 14.61 5.15 10.26
N LEU A 84 13.71 4.77 9.35
CA LEU A 84 13.32 3.39 9.10
C LEU A 84 14.37 2.68 8.24
N ASP A 85 14.83 1.52 8.69
CA ASP A 85 15.79 0.70 7.94
C ASP A 85 15.05 -0.26 6.99
N LEU A 86 14.83 0.18 5.76
CA LEU A 86 14.22 -0.61 4.68
C LEU A 86 15.26 -1.18 3.69
N ASN A 87 16.56 -1.05 3.97
CA ASN A 87 17.62 -1.46 3.02
C ASN A 87 17.60 -2.96 2.69
N ALA A 88 17.04 -3.78 3.58
CA ALA A 88 16.88 -5.22 3.40
C ALA A 88 15.42 -5.63 3.15
N GLY A 89 14.52 -4.67 2.93
CA GLY A 89 13.08 -4.87 2.99
C GLY A 89 12.56 -4.90 4.43
N GLY A 90 11.24 -5.06 4.57
CA GLY A 90 10.62 -5.16 5.88
C GLY A 90 9.16 -4.70 5.90
N VAL A 91 8.58 -4.74 7.10
CA VAL A 91 7.22 -4.31 7.39
C VAL A 91 7.26 -3.00 8.18
N VAL A 92 6.49 -2.01 7.75
CA VAL A 92 6.22 -0.77 8.47
C VAL A 92 4.73 -0.72 8.81
N LEU A 93 4.44 -0.52 10.10
CA LEU A 93 3.10 -0.30 10.63
C LEU A 93 2.94 1.19 10.92
N HIS A 94 1.85 1.78 10.43
CA HIS A 94 1.51 3.19 10.65
C HIS A 94 -0.01 3.38 10.79
N ASP A 95 -0.45 4.60 11.10
CA ASP A 95 -1.86 4.95 11.33
C ASP A 95 -2.56 4.01 12.33
N LEU A 96 -1.82 3.58 13.35
CA LEU A 96 -2.32 2.67 14.37
C LEU A 96 -3.46 3.34 15.16
N SER A 97 -4.62 2.70 15.20
CA SER A 97 -5.75 3.21 15.96
C SER A 97 -6.54 2.07 16.60
N SER A 98 -6.99 2.27 17.83
CA SER A 98 -7.83 1.32 18.54
C SER A 98 -9.04 2.01 19.18
N THR A 99 -10.11 1.25 19.27
CA THR A 99 -11.28 1.52 20.09
C THR A 99 -11.50 0.33 21.01
N PRO A 100 -12.45 0.35 21.95
CA PRO A 100 -12.76 -0.81 22.77
C PRO A 100 -13.17 -2.08 21.99
N THR A 101 -13.58 -1.95 20.72
CA THR A 101 -14.10 -3.06 19.91
C THR A 101 -13.44 -3.18 18.54
N SER A 102 -12.44 -2.37 18.24
CA SER A 102 -11.76 -2.40 16.93
C SER A 102 -10.30 -2.01 17.03
N ALA A 103 -9.48 -2.55 16.14
CA ALA A 103 -8.09 -2.18 15.94
C ALA A 103 -7.83 -2.02 14.44
N ASN A 104 -7.13 -0.96 14.04
CA ASN A 104 -6.72 -0.75 12.66
C ASN A 104 -5.24 -0.42 12.59
N ALA A 105 -4.61 -0.86 11.52
CA ALA A 105 -3.22 -0.55 11.19
C ALA A 105 -3.08 -0.44 9.67
N SER A 106 -2.38 0.58 9.20
CA SER A 106 -1.86 0.61 7.83
C SER A 106 -0.53 -0.14 7.80
N VAL A 107 -0.34 -0.95 6.76
CA VAL A 107 0.83 -1.81 6.57
C VAL A 107 1.49 -1.41 5.26
N PHE A 108 2.81 -1.24 5.29
CA PHE A 108 3.67 -1.12 4.12
C PHE A 108 4.72 -2.22 4.18
N ILE A 109 4.92 -2.94 3.08
CA ILE A 109 5.91 -4.01 2.98
C ILE A 109 6.81 -3.72 1.79
N ALA A 110 8.13 -3.76 2.01
CA ALA A 110 9.13 -3.67 0.96
C ALA A 110 9.90 -4.99 0.87
N SER A 111 10.22 -5.44 -0.35
CA SER A 111 10.94 -6.71 -0.55
C SER A 111 12.42 -6.62 -0.20
N GLY A 112 12.96 -5.39 -0.15
CA GLY A 112 14.39 -5.17 -0.24
C GLY A 112 14.92 -5.43 -1.65
N PRO A 113 16.24 -5.25 -1.84
CA PRO A 113 16.89 -5.51 -3.10
C PRO A 113 16.68 -6.96 -3.55
N ARG A 114 16.41 -7.12 -4.84
CA ARG A 114 16.32 -8.41 -5.49
C ARG A 114 17.54 -9.27 -5.22
N SER A 115 17.31 -10.53 -4.81
CA SER A 115 18.39 -11.49 -4.58
C SER A 115 18.04 -12.88 -5.16
N PRO A 116 18.84 -13.41 -6.12
CA PRO A 116 20.05 -12.82 -6.70
C PRO A 116 19.74 -11.60 -7.58
N ALA A 117 20.69 -10.68 -7.68
CA ALA A 117 20.58 -9.53 -8.57
C ALA A 117 20.38 -9.98 -10.04
N ASP A 118 19.49 -9.29 -10.74
CA ASP A 118 19.15 -9.50 -12.15
C ASP A 118 18.74 -8.14 -12.72
N ASP A 119 19.06 -7.89 -13.99
CA ASP A 119 18.73 -6.63 -14.67
C ASP A 119 17.33 -6.68 -15.33
N ARG A 120 16.52 -7.70 -14.98
CA ARG A 120 15.18 -7.92 -15.53
C ARG A 120 14.12 -7.58 -14.50
N GLY A 121 13.27 -6.62 -14.84
CA GLY A 121 12.20 -6.13 -13.96
C GLY A 121 12.72 -5.11 -12.94
N PRO A 122 11.88 -4.73 -11.96
CA PRO A 122 12.27 -3.78 -10.93
C PRO A 122 13.31 -4.39 -9.97
N SER A 123 14.18 -3.56 -9.41
CA SER A 123 15.16 -3.99 -8.42
C SER A 123 14.56 -4.29 -7.04
N GLU A 124 13.36 -3.77 -6.77
CA GLU A 124 12.62 -3.93 -5.52
C GLU A 124 11.11 -3.82 -5.80
N VAL A 125 10.28 -4.45 -4.97
CA VAL A 125 8.82 -4.27 -5.00
C VAL A 125 8.30 -3.91 -3.63
N TYR A 126 7.15 -3.25 -3.61
CA TYR A 126 6.49 -2.87 -2.35
C TYR A 126 4.98 -3.01 -2.46
N THR A 127 4.31 -3.22 -1.33
CA THR A 127 2.86 -3.26 -1.24
C THR A 127 2.38 -2.50 0.00
N CYS A 128 1.11 -2.14 0.01
CA CYS A 128 0.47 -1.56 1.18
C CYS A 128 -1.02 -1.88 1.23
N TYR A 129 -1.52 -2.02 2.45
CA TYR A 129 -2.92 -2.28 2.73
C TYR A 129 -3.27 -1.80 4.14
N ARG A 130 -4.56 -1.66 4.43
CA ARG A 130 -5.06 -1.43 5.77
C ARG A 130 -5.62 -2.73 6.34
N ILE A 131 -5.27 -3.01 7.59
CA ILE A 131 -5.91 -4.02 8.42
C ILE A 131 -7.04 -3.36 9.20
N GLU A 132 -8.21 -3.99 9.16
CA GLU A 132 -9.35 -3.65 10.00
C GLU A 132 -9.75 -4.88 10.81
N THR A 133 -9.67 -4.76 12.13
CA THR A 133 -9.93 -5.87 13.05
C THR A 133 -11.07 -5.51 14.00
N ALA A 134 -12.07 -6.39 14.08
CA ALA A 134 -13.24 -6.24 14.95
C ALA A 134 -13.23 -7.28 16.09
N PHE A 135 -13.56 -6.83 17.30
CA PHE A 135 -13.59 -7.62 18.53
C PHE A 135 -15.04 -7.72 19.02
N ASN A 136 -15.78 -8.71 18.53
CA ASN A 136 -17.24 -8.84 18.75
C ASN A 136 -17.62 -9.83 19.87
N GLY A 137 -16.70 -10.14 20.80
CA GLY A 137 -16.94 -11.10 21.88
C GLY A 137 -16.79 -12.58 21.48
N ASP A 138 -16.44 -12.84 20.22
CA ASP A 138 -16.01 -14.14 19.72
C ASP A 138 -14.62 -14.51 20.26
N PRO A 139 -14.27 -15.82 20.32
CA PRO A 139 -12.97 -16.27 20.82
C PRO A 139 -11.78 -15.86 19.93
N MET A 140 -12.04 -15.32 18.73
CA MET A 140 -11.03 -14.79 17.82
C MET A 140 -11.56 -13.49 17.20
N PRO A 141 -10.76 -12.42 17.10
CA PRO A 141 -11.18 -11.23 16.38
C PRO A 141 -11.31 -11.51 14.88
N SER A 142 -12.17 -10.75 14.22
CA SER A 142 -12.33 -10.80 12.77
C SER A 142 -11.43 -9.74 12.15
N ALA A 143 -10.35 -10.17 11.49
CA ALA A 143 -9.44 -9.29 10.75
C ALA A 143 -9.74 -9.35 9.25
N GLY A 144 -9.73 -8.18 8.60
CA GLY A 144 -9.85 -8.03 7.16
C GLY A 144 -8.74 -7.14 6.59
N ARG A 145 -8.44 -7.34 5.31
CA ARG A 145 -7.51 -6.53 4.53
C ARG A 145 -8.28 -5.64 3.57
N VAL A 146 -7.91 -4.36 3.53
CA VAL A 146 -8.39 -3.38 2.57
C VAL A 146 -7.20 -2.90 1.77
N LEU A 147 -7.15 -3.23 0.47
CA LEU A 147 -6.09 -2.74 -0.40
C LEU A 147 -6.16 -1.23 -0.53
N LEU A 148 -5.00 -0.59 -0.55
CA LEU A 148 -4.88 0.85 -0.73
C LEU A 148 -4.49 1.15 -2.18
N ASP A 149 -5.09 2.18 -2.77
CA ASP A 149 -4.81 2.62 -4.14
C ASP A 149 -3.40 3.23 -4.30
N SER A 150 -2.77 3.60 -3.18
CA SER A 150 -1.44 4.20 -3.15
C SER A 150 -0.78 4.00 -1.79
N CYS A 151 0.54 3.78 -1.81
CA CYS A 151 1.37 3.72 -0.61
C CYS A 151 1.87 5.10 -0.20
N PRO A 152 2.17 5.32 1.09
CA PRO A 152 2.67 6.60 1.59
C PRO A 152 4.00 6.97 0.91
N GLU A 153 4.02 8.12 0.23
CA GLU A 153 5.18 8.62 -0.52
C GLU A 153 6.47 8.70 0.31
N PRO A 154 6.45 9.12 1.59
CA PRO A 154 7.67 9.12 2.40
C PRO A 154 8.33 7.76 2.57
N LEU A 155 7.57 6.66 2.52
CA LEU A 155 8.12 5.29 2.58
C LEU A 155 8.57 4.82 1.19
N VAL A 156 7.81 5.14 0.15
CA VAL A 156 8.17 4.82 -1.24
C VAL A 156 9.48 5.48 -1.64
N SER A 157 9.72 6.72 -1.21
CA SER A 157 10.93 7.49 -1.50
C SER A 157 12.20 6.99 -0.77
N LEU A 158 12.07 5.98 0.11
CA LEU A 158 13.22 5.28 0.71
C LEU A 158 13.69 4.10 -0.13
N LEU A 159 12.88 3.65 -1.10
CA LEU A 159 13.17 2.48 -1.92
C LEU A 159 14.05 2.85 -3.12
N ALA A 160 14.46 1.83 -3.86
CA ALA A 160 15.14 2.04 -5.15
C ALA A 160 14.29 2.87 -6.12
N GLU A 161 14.94 3.66 -6.98
CA GLU A 161 14.25 4.55 -7.94
C GLU A 161 13.34 3.78 -8.92
N ASP A 162 13.65 2.51 -9.19
CA ASP A 162 12.88 1.62 -10.05
C ASP A 162 11.96 0.67 -9.28
N ALA A 163 11.75 0.89 -7.98
CA ALA A 163 10.87 0.08 -7.16
C ALA A 163 9.43 0.10 -7.70
N ALA A 164 8.78 -1.06 -7.77
CA ALA A 164 7.44 -1.19 -8.32
C ALA A 164 6.40 -1.53 -7.24
N PHE A 165 5.21 -0.94 -7.34
CA PHE A 165 4.08 -1.31 -6.51
C PHE A 165 3.52 -2.67 -6.94
N ALA A 166 3.38 -3.60 -5.99
CA ALA A 166 2.69 -4.87 -6.12
C ALA A 166 1.38 -4.77 -5.33
N SER A 167 0.21 -4.96 -5.95
CA SER A 167 -1.04 -4.96 -5.19
C SER A 167 -1.09 -6.16 -4.24
N GLY A 168 -1.85 -6.07 -3.14
CA GLY A 168 -1.92 -7.16 -2.15
C GLY A 168 -2.60 -8.43 -2.70
N GLU A 169 -3.48 -8.28 -3.70
CA GLU A 169 -4.22 -9.35 -4.40
C GLU A 169 -3.31 -10.42 -5.05
N VAL A 170 -2.03 -10.11 -5.18
CA VAL A 170 -0.98 -10.92 -5.83
C VAL A 170 -0.44 -11.99 -4.89
N PHE A 171 -0.56 -11.74 -3.59
CA PHE A 171 -0.01 -12.60 -2.55
C PHE A 171 -1.07 -13.56 -2.00
N ASP A 172 -2.34 -13.39 -2.38
CA ASP A 172 -3.47 -14.19 -1.90
C ASP A 172 -3.67 -15.53 -2.63
N GLY A 173 -2.96 -15.77 -3.75
CA GLY A 173 -2.92 -17.07 -4.45
C GLY A 173 -4.06 -17.35 -5.42
#